data_AF-H1Y3T6-F1
#
_entry.id   AF-H1Y3T6-F1
#
_cell.length_a   1.000
_cell.length_b   1.000
_cell.length_c   1.000
_cell.angle_alpha   90.00
_cell.angle_beta   90.00
_cell.angle_gamma   90.00
#
_symmetry.space_group_name_H-M   'P 1'
#
loop_
_entity.id
_entity.type
_entity.pdbx_description
1 polymer ?
#
loop_
_entity_poly.entity_id
_entity_poly.type
_entity_poly.pdbx_seq_one_letter_code
_entity_poly.pdbx_strand_id
1 'polypeptide(L)'
;MKKIAINTIQTALFLLSIIGITGAKAQHREVQLTKVDKNQVTAIGENVKVFLNIDTVQRQSDQGIKFSIKLKNLSNDDIKIYNILDLMSFLLMDESGKSVDIPHVSKFLSNTRSFKYEEFIVEQIRANGTRENLKMENEKFIDIKNGGTFEITLRIPKIKGGDRTEFYPKTRVSVPKGRYTFQLFLTLVEMKNGVKGSSESLNLPPVTISYGN
;
A
#
# COMPACT_ATOMS: atom_id res chain seq x y z
N MET A 1 49.48 32.61 -50.74
CA MET A 1 49.00 31.57 -51.69
C MET A 1 48.17 30.56 -50.92
N LYS A 2 47.00 30.23 -51.47
CA LYS A 2 46.04 29.24 -50.95
C LYS A 2 46.68 27.85 -50.86
N LYS A 3 46.35 27.09 -49.82
CA LYS A 3 45.90 25.69 -49.92
C LYS A 3 45.05 25.35 -48.69
N ILE A 4 43.81 24.99 -48.98
CA ILE A 4 42.76 24.46 -48.09
C ILE A 4 42.85 22.92 -48.13
N ALA A 5 42.28 22.29 -47.10
CA ALA A 5 41.78 20.91 -46.99
C ALA A 5 42.70 19.92 -46.24
N ILE A 6 42.23 19.03 -45.35
CA ILE A 6 40.88 18.65 -44.88
C ILE A 6 41.04 17.90 -43.53
N ASN A 7 39.98 17.96 -42.71
CA ASN A 7 39.62 17.17 -41.53
C ASN A 7 40.34 15.85 -41.23
N THR A 8 40.61 15.65 -39.93
CA THR A 8 40.27 14.38 -39.25
C THR A 8 39.78 14.66 -37.82
N ILE A 9 38.56 14.19 -37.54
CA ILE A 9 37.94 14.15 -36.22
C ILE A 9 38.61 13.04 -35.40
N GLN A 10 39.07 13.34 -34.19
CA GLN A 10 39.26 12.29 -33.19
C GLN A 10 39.00 12.81 -31.78
N THR A 11 38.00 12.21 -31.18
CA THR A 11 37.43 12.39 -29.85
C THR A 11 38.29 11.69 -28.81
N ALA A 12 38.61 12.38 -27.70
CA ALA A 12 38.88 11.81 -26.37
C ALA A 12 38.93 13.00 -25.38
N LEU A 13 37.87 13.29 -24.62
CA LEU A 13 37.50 12.69 -23.34
C LEU A 13 38.61 12.83 -22.28
N PHE A 14 38.54 13.86 -21.42
CA PHE A 14 39.02 13.76 -20.02
C PHE A 14 38.33 14.84 -19.14
N LEU A 15 37.38 14.34 -18.32
CA LEU A 15 37.15 14.64 -16.91
C LEU A 15 37.10 16.12 -16.44
N LEU A 16 35.87 16.63 -16.31
CA LEU A 16 35.52 17.56 -15.23
C LEU A 16 34.87 16.76 -14.09
N SER A 17 35.62 16.60 -13.01
CA SER A 17 35.13 16.17 -11.71
C SER A 17 34.29 17.30 -11.09
N ILE A 18 32.97 17.12 -11.01
CA ILE A 18 32.15 17.82 -10.02
C ILE A 18 31.54 16.77 -9.11
N ILE A 19 32.11 16.72 -7.92
CA ILE A 19 31.66 15.96 -6.77
C ILE A 19 30.32 16.54 -6.29
N GLY A 20 29.31 15.67 -6.21
CA GLY A 20 28.43 15.54 -5.06
C GLY A 20 27.43 16.67 -4.78
N ILE A 21 26.21 16.52 -5.28
CA ILE A 21 25.02 16.62 -4.41
C ILE A 21 24.11 15.45 -4.75
N THR A 22 24.11 14.43 -3.89
CA THR A 22 23.09 13.37 -3.87
C THR A 22 21.76 14.00 -3.45
N GLY A 23 21.08 14.61 -4.40
CA GLY A 23 19.65 14.85 -4.31
C GLY A 23 18.94 13.54 -4.59
N ALA A 24 18.50 12.84 -3.55
CA ALA A 24 17.49 11.80 -3.70
C ALA A 24 16.21 12.47 -4.26
N LYS A 25 16.11 12.54 -5.58
CA LYS A 25 14.85 12.83 -6.26
C LYS A 25 13.95 11.64 -5.98
N ALA A 26 13.02 11.80 -5.03
CA ALA A 26 11.83 10.98 -5.00
C ALA A 26 11.11 11.20 -6.34
N GLN A 27 11.36 10.31 -7.30
CA GLN A 27 10.60 10.26 -8.54
C GLN A 27 9.21 9.80 -8.15
N HIS A 28 8.25 10.72 -8.10
CA HIS A 28 6.84 10.38 -8.20
C HIS A 28 6.65 9.72 -9.56
N ARG A 29 6.67 8.38 -9.58
CA ARG A 29 6.35 7.58 -10.75
C ARG A 29 4.84 7.42 -10.79
N GLU A 30 4.25 7.82 -11.90
CA GLU A 30 2.81 7.66 -12.14
C GLU A 30 2.47 6.17 -12.25
N VAL A 31 1.71 5.67 -11.29
CA VAL A 31 1.27 4.27 -11.21
C VAL A 31 0.24 4.03 -12.31
N GLN A 32 0.49 3.07 -13.20
CA GLN A 32 -0.53 2.65 -14.17
C GLN A 32 -1.66 1.91 -13.45
N LEU A 33 -2.84 2.53 -13.43
CA LEU A 33 -4.05 2.02 -12.82
C LEU A 33 -4.86 1.25 -13.87
N THR A 34 -4.99 -0.06 -13.72
CA THR A 34 -5.92 -0.85 -14.53
C THR A 34 -7.03 -1.36 -13.64
N LYS A 35 -8.25 -0.82 -13.78
CA LYS A 35 -9.44 -1.38 -13.12
C LYS A 35 -9.78 -2.68 -13.83
N VAL A 36 -9.41 -3.81 -13.24
CA VAL A 36 -9.77 -5.14 -13.72
C VAL A 36 -10.72 -5.70 -12.68
N ASP A 37 -11.98 -5.90 -13.10
CA ASP A 37 -13.12 -6.37 -12.31
C ASP A 37 -13.80 -5.35 -11.36
N LYS A 38 -15.13 -5.45 -11.22
CA LYS A 38 -15.94 -4.46 -10.46
C LYS A 38 -15.56 -4.37 -8.97
N ASN A 39 -14.94 -5.42 -8.43
CA ASN A 39 -14.56 -5.55 -7.02
C ASN A 39 -13.04 -5.55 -6.82
N GLN A 40 -12.26 -5.25 -7.86
CA GLN A 40 -10.80 -5.26 -7.79
C GLN A 40 -10.19 -3.98 -8.37
N VAL A 41 -9.26 -3.42 -7.62
CA VAL A 41 -8.46 -2.26 -8.03
C VAL A 41 -7.01 -2.66 -8.05
N THR A 42 -6.26 -2.23 -9.06
CA THR A 42 -4.85 -2.60 -9.20
C THR A 42 -3.93 -1.39 -9.27
N ALA A 43 -2.77 -1.52 -8.64
CA ALA A 43 -1.65 -0.59 -8.70
C ALA A 43 -0.39 -1.41 -9.02
N ILE A 44 0.43 -0.94 -9.94
CA ILE A 44 1.66 -1.62 -10.36
C ILE A 44 2.84 -0.79 -9.87
N GLY A 45 3.66 -1.41 -9.02
CA GLY A 45 4.98 -0.91 -8.67
C GLY A 45 6.08 -1.52 -9.54
N GLU A 46 7.34 -1.20 -9.24
CA GLU A 46 8.48 -1.66 -10.04
C GLU A 46 8.58 -3.20 -10.09
N ASN A 47 8.53 -3.84 -8.93
CA ASN A 47 8.70 -5.29 -8.77
C ASN A 47 7.45 -5.99 -8.24
N VAL A 48 6.40 -5.25 -7.90
CA VAL A 48 5.21 -5.78 -7.21
C VAL A 48 3.96 -5.22 -7.83
N LYS A 49 3.00 -6.10 -8.15
CA LYS A 49 1.64 -5.70 -8.47
C LYS A 49 0.76 -5.85 -7.23
N VAL A 50 0.01 -4.81 -6.91
CA VAL A 50 -0.92 -4.75 -5.79
C VAL A 50 -2.35 -4.81 -6.30
N PHE A 51 -3.15 -5.62 -5.65
CA PHE A 51 -4.59 -5.76 -5.89
C PHE A 51 -5.31 -5.49 -4.57
N LEU A 52 -6.27 -4.57 -4.60
CA LEU A 52 -7.28 -4.43 -3.56
C LEU A 52 -8.53 -5.16 -4.04
N ASN A 53 -8.94 -6.19 -3.31
CA ASN A 53 -10.21 -6.86 -3.53
C ASN A 53 -11.19 -6.41 -2.45
N ILE A 54 -12.32 -5.89 -2.86
CA ILE A 54 -13.34 -5.39 -1.95
C ILE A 54 -14.71 -5.57 -2.58
N ASP A 55 -15.57 -6.32 -1.91
CA ASP A 55 -16.93 -6.49 -2.38
C ASP A 55 -17.67 -5.16 -2.24
N THR A 56 -18.27 -4.70 -3.35
CA THR A 56 -19.00 -3.44 -3.42
C THR A 56 -20.38 -3.51 -2.75
N VAL A 57 -20.83 -4.72 -2.42
CA VAL A 57 -22.05 -4.98 -1.63
C VAL A 57 -21.66 -5.93 -0.50
N GLN A 58 -21.71 -5.45 0.74
CA GLN A 58 -21.31 -6.19 1.93
C GLN A 58 -22.46 -6.28 2.92
N ARG A 59 -22.63 -7.43 3.56
CA ARG A 59 -23.75 -7.67 4.47
C ARG A 59 -23.39 -7.19 5.87
N GLN A 60 -24.41 -6.78 6.63
CA GLN A 60 -24.18 -6.42 8.04
C GLN A 60 -23.67 -7.61 8.87
N SER A 61 -24.01 -8.85 8.46
CA SER A 61 -23.48 -10.08 9.04
C SER A 61 -21.95 -10.19 8.98
N ASP A 62 -21.30 -9.41 8.10
CA ASP A 62 -19.85 -9.40 7.96
C ASP A 62 -19.17 -8.66 9.12
N GLN A 63 -19.93 -8.04 10.03
CA GLN A 63 -19.44 -7.40 11.27
C GLN A 63 -18.34 -6.36 11.04
N GLY A 64 -18.37 -5.68 9.88
CA GLY A 64 -17.42 -4.65 9.51
C GLY A 64 -17.23 -4.60 8.00
N ILE A 65 -16.42 -3.65 7.53
CA ILE A 65 -16.03 -3.57 6.11
C ILE A 65 -14.85 -4.50 5.90
N LYS A 66 -15.00 -5.48 5.01
CA LYS A 66 -14.01 -6.49 4.67
C LYS A 66 -13.37 -6.19 3.33
N PHE A 67 -12.06 -6.41 3.24
CA PHE A 67 -11.28 -6.28 2.02
C PHE A 67 -10.03 -7.16 2.08
N SER A 68 -9.43 -7.49 0.93
CA SER A 68 -8.12 -8.14 0.87
C SER A 68 -7.13 -7.33 0.06
N ILE A 69 -5.87 -7.36 0.49
CA ILE A 69 -4.73 -6.81 -0.25
C ILE A 69 -3.91 -8.00 -0.73
N LYS A 70 -3.77 -8.13 -2.03
CA LYS A 70 -2.92 -9.15 -2.67
C LYS A 70 -1.73 -8.49 -3.33
N LEU A 71 -0.56 -9.03 -3.08
CA LEU A 71 0.71 -8.65 -3.68
C LEU A 71 1.14 -9.79 -4.59
N LYS A 72 1.63 -9.46 -5.78
CA LYS A 72 2.25 -10.39 -6.71
C LYS A 72 3.66 -9.91 -7.02
N ASN A 73 4.65 -10.76 -6.76
CA ASN A 73 6.01 -10.49 -7.17
C ASN A 73 6.12 -10.64 -8.70
N LEU A 74 6.57 -9.58 -9.36
CA LEU A 74 6.81 -9.51 -10.81
C LEU A 74 8.30 -9.62 -11.16
N SER A 75 9.19 -9.58 -10.16
CA SER A 75 10.62 -9.72 -10.39
C SER A 75 11.01 -11.17 -10.64
N ASN A 76 12.22 -11.37 -11.19
CA ASN A 76 12.81 -12.68 -11.42
C ASN A 76 13.46 -13.30 -10.17
N ASP A 77 13.41 -12.60 -9.04
CA ASP A 77 14.03 -13.00 -7.79
C ASP A 77 12.98 -13.11 -6.69
N ASP A 78 13.32 -13.78 -5.60
CA ASP A 78 12.55 -13.68 -4.36
C ASP A 78 12.69 -12.26 -3.80
N ILE A 79 11.57 -11.66 -3.38
CA ILE A 79 11.58 -10.34 -2.76
C ILE A 79 11.19 -10.44 -1.29
N LYS A 80 11.73 -9.50 -0.52
CA LYS A 80 11.35 -9.25 0.85
C LYS A 80 10.84 -7.83 0.95
N ILE A 81 9.63 -7.64 1.48
CA ILE A 81 9.05 -6.31 1.66
C ILE A 81 8.79 -6.06 3.13
N TYR A 82 8.77 -4.80 3.57
CA TYR A 82 8.27 -4.47 4.90
C TYR A 82 6.81 -4.88 5.04
N ASN A 83 6.43 -5.19 6.28
CA ASN A 83 5.06 -5.52 6.62
C ASN A 83 4.11 -4.40 6.18
N ILE A 84 3.17 -4.74 5.28
CA ILE A 84 2.24 -3.78 4.69
C ILE A 84 1.29 -3.16 5.72
N LEU A 85 1.06 -3.80 6.86
CA LEU A 85 0.23 -3.24 7.92
C LEU A 85 0.90 -2.05 8.62
N ASP A 86 2.23 -1.96 8.58
CA ASP A 86 2.97 -0.84 9.15
C ASP A 86 2.90 0.40 8.25
N LEU A 87 2.70 0.19 6.94
CA LEU A 87 2.87 1.19 5.88
C LEU A 87 1.62 1.39 5.02
N MET A 88 0.47 0.88 5.47
CA MET A 88 -0.83 1.17 4.87
C MET A 88 -1.53 2.28 5.64
N SER A 89 -2.35 3.04 4.93
CA SER A 89 -3.37 3.90 5.51
C SER A 89 -4.59 3.87 4.60
N PHE A 90 -5.75 4.20 5.12
CA PHE A 90 -6.98 4.21 4.34
C PHE A 90 -7.88 5.35 4.77
N LEU A 91 -8.77 5.73 3.87
CA LEU A 91 -9.82 6.71 4.09
C LEU A 91 -11.16 6.04 3.84
N LEU A 92 -12.09 6.22 4.76
CA LEU A 92 -13.48 5.83 4.59
C LEU A 92 -14.33 7.09 4.65
N MET A 93 -15.15 7.35 3.65
CA MET A 93 -16.06 8.49 3.61
C MET A 93 -17.50 7.99 3.56
N ASP A 94 -18.40 8.66 4.29
CA ASP A 94 -19.84 8.42 4.18
C ASP A 94 -20.41 8.98 2.86
N GLU A 95 -21.70 8.75 2.60
CA GLU A 95 -22.38 9.22 1.38
C GLU A 95 -22.35 10.76 1.21
N SER A 96 -22.19 11.51 2.30
CA SER A 96 -22.04 12.97 2.26
C SER A 96 -20.60 13.43 1.94
N GLY A 97 -19.69 12.49 1.70
CA GLY A 97 -18.27 12.75 1.44
C GLY A 97 -17.47 13.09 2.69
N LYS A 98 -18.04 12.93 3.89
CA LYS A 98 -17.33 13.22 5.14
C LYS A 98 -16.52 12.00 5.58
N SER A 99 -15.29 12.24 6.02
CA SER A 99 -14.44 11.20 6.62
C SER A 99 -15.16 10.56 7.81
N VAL A 100 -15.20 9.24 7.78
CA VAL A 100 -15.54 8.37 8.88
C VAL A 100 -14.22 7.95 9.50
N ASP A 101 -13.85 8.62 10.57
CA ASP A 101 -12.59 8.35 11.25
C ASP A 101 -12.57 6.89 11.70
N ILE A 102 -11.58 6.17 11.18
CA ILE A 102 -11.18 4.89 11.71
C ILE A 102 -9.98 5.22 12.59
N PRO A 103 -9.99 4.82 13.87
CA PRO A 103 -8.82 5.01 14.71
C PRO A 103 -7.68 4.24 14.03
N HIS A 104 -6.72 4.94 13.43
CA HIS A 104 -5.55 4.31 12.82
C HIS A 104 -4.30 5.01 13.32
N VAL A 105 -3.45 4.26 14.00
CA VAL A 105 -2.11 4.67 14.38
C VAL A 105 -1.15 3.66 13.74
N SER A 106 -0.49 4.07 12.66
CA SER A 106 0.57 3.29 12.05
C SER A 106 1.65 2.97 13.10
N LYS A 107 2.10 1.70 13.14
CA LYS A 107 3.25 1.28 13.98
C LYS A 107 4.52 2.06 13.67
N PHE A 108 4.69 2.48 12.42
CA PHE A 108 5.83 3.28 12.00
C PHE A 108 5.88 4.64 12.71
N LEU A 109 4.71 5.21 13.02
CA LEU A 109 4.59 6.49 13.72
C LEU A 109 4.57 6.35 15.25
N SER A 110 4.21 5.18 15.80
CA SER A 110 4.04 5.02 17.24
C SER A 110 5.28 4.52 18.00
N ASN A 111 6.36 4.14 17.31
CA ASN A 111 7.66 3.71 17.87
C ASN A 111 7.57 2.75 19.09
N THR A 112 6.49 1.96 19.19
CA THR A 112 6.20 1.08 20.32
C THR A 112 6.17 -0.38 19.88
N ARG A 113 6.94 -1.24 20.57
CA ARG A 113 7.05 -2.68 20.27
C ARG A 113 5.78 -3.48 20.60
N SER A 114 4.80 -2.88 21.28
CA SER A 114 3.60 -3.53 21.82
C SER A 114 2.30 -3.03 21.17
N PHE A 115 2.37 -2.58 19.91
CA PHE A 115 1.21 -2.02 19.24
C PHE A 115 0.26 -3.13 18.76
N LYS A 116 -0.97 -3.12 19.27
CA LYS A 116 -2.07 -3.97 18.77
C LYS A 116 -2.77 -3.21 17.65
N TYR A 117 -2.94 -3.86 16.51
CA TYR A 117 -3.85 -3.37 15.47
C TYR A 117 -5.29 -3.52 15.98
N GLU A 118 -5.78 -2.56 16.76
CA GLU A 118 -7.16 -2.61 17.29
C GLU A 118 -8.22 -2.10 16.30
N GLU A 119 -7.78 -1.84 15.09
CA GLU A 119 -8.37 -0.98 14.07
C GLU A 119 -8.92 -1.83 12.94
N PHE A 120 -8.25 -2.95 12.71
CA PHE A 120 -8.64 -4.00 11.80
C PHE A 120 -8.37 -5.36 12.43
N ILE A 121 -9.15 -6.35 12.00
CA ILE A 121 -8.97 -7.76 12.33
C ILE A 121 -8.33 -8.42 11.11
N VAL A 122 -7.18 -9.07 11.31
CA VAL A 122 -6.57 -9.95 10.31
C VAL A 122 -7.34 -11.25 10.31
N GLU A 123 -8.17 -11.49 9.29
CA GLU A 123 -9.00 -12.70 9.23
C GLU A 123 -8.27 -13.88 8.60
N GLN A 124 -7.46 -13.60 7.57
CA GLN A 124 -6.80 -14.64 6.81
C GLN A 124 -5.54 -14.09 6.15
N ILE A 125 -4.52 -14.95 6.07
CA ILE A 125 -3.31 -14.72 5.29
C ILE A 125 -3.14 -15.91 4.37
N ARG A 126 -2.74 -15.66 3.12
CA ARG A 126 -2.38 -16.69 2.16
C ARG A 126 -1.05 -16.38 1.48
N ALA A 127 -0.18 -17.37 1.38
CA ALA A 127 0.99 -17.33 0.53
C ALA A 127 0.81 -18.35 -0.60
N ASN A 128 0.92 -17.89 -1.85
CA ASN A 128 0.71 -18.71 -3.05
C ASN A 128 -0.63 -19.50 -3.05
N GLY A 129 -1.68 -18.90 -2.46
CA GLY A 129 -3.00 -19.52 -2.33
C GLY A 129 -3.17 -20.44 -1.11
N THR A 130 -2.10 -20.83 -0.44
CA THR A 130 -2.14 -21.64 0.78
C THR A 130 -2.35 -20.77 2.01
N ARG A 131 -3.21 -21.21 2.93
CA ARG A 131 -3.46 -20.49 4.20
C ARG A 131 -2.23 -20.56 5.10
N GLU A 132 -1.82 -19.41 5.59
CA GLU A 132 -0.71 -19.27 6.53
C GLU A 132 -1.21 -18.96 7.94
N ASN A 133 -0.44 -19.38 8.96
CA ASN A 133 -0.68 -19.03 10.37
C ASN A 133 0.36 -18.01 10.85
N LEU A 134 0.44 -16.89 10.15
CA LEU A 134 1.35 -15.79 10.47
C LEU A 134 0.66 -14.80 11.41
N LYS A 135 1.41 -14.32 12.39
CA LYS A 135 0.99 -13.23 13.28
C LYS A 135 1.65 -11.95 12.80
N MET A 136 0.97 -11.25 11.90
CA MET A 136 1.53 -10.05 11.25
C MET A 136 1.96 -8.98 12.25
N GLU A 137 1.44 -8.97 13.47
CA GLU A 137 1.93 -8.07 14.51
C GLU A 137 3.40 -8.28 14.89
N ASN A 138 3.93 -9.49 14.68
CA ASN A 138 5.31 -9.88 14.99
C ASN A 138 6.22 -9.88 13.74
N GLU A 139 5.63 -9.89 12.55
CA GLU A 139 6.37 -9.92 11.30
C GLU A 139 6.87 -8.52 10.94
N LYS A 140 8.18 -8.37 10.77
CA LYS A 140 8.77 -7.13 10.25
C LYS A 140 8.72 -7.09 8.72
N PHE A 141 8.80 -8.25 8.10
CA PHE A 141 8.90 -8.41 6.66
C PHE A 141 7.95 -9.50 6.15
N ILE A 142 7.63 -9.43 4.87
CA ILE A 142 6.91 -10.46 4.13
C ILE A 142 7.85 -10.93 3.02
N ASP A 143 8.07 -12.25 2.95
CA ASP A 143 8.80 -12.89 1.88
C ASP A 143 7.82 -13.32 0.77
N ILE A 144 8.11 -12.94 -0.48
CA ILE A 144 7.31 -13.31 -1.65
C ILE A 144 8.24 -13.92 -2.69
N LYS A 145 8.06 -15.22 -2.96
CA LYS A 145 8.85 -15.95 -3.95
C LYS A 145 8.72 -15.35 -5.34
N ASN A 146 9.70 -15.57 -6.22
CA ASN A 146 9.60 -15.20 -7.64
C ASN A 146 8.26 -15.69 -8.22
N GLY A 147 7.51 -14.78 -8.84
CA GLY A 147 6.19 -15.05 -9.42
C GLY A 147 5.08 -15.35 -8.40
N GLY A 148 5.43 -15.44 -7.12
CA GLY A 148 4.56 -15.79 -6.03
C GLY A 148 3.64 -14.65 -5.61
N THR A 149 2.72 -14.98 -4.70
CA THR A 149 1.72 -14.05 -4.19
C THR A 149 1.61 -14.11 -2.68
N PHE A 150 1.31 -12.97 -2.08
CA PHE A 150 0.91 -12.85 -0.68
C PHE A 150 -0.43 -12.13 -0.64
N GLU A 151 -1.40 -12.66 0.13
CA GLU A 151 -2.71 -12.05 0.33
C GLU A 151 -3.00 -11.94 1.81
N ILE A 152 -3.48 -10.77 2.23
CA ILE A 152 -4.02 -10.55 3.56
C ILE A 152 -5.46 -10.06 3.47
N THR A 153 -6.35 -10.69 4.24
CA THR A 153 -7.75 -10.31 4.37
C THR A 153 -7.94 -9.60 5.70
N LEU A 154 -8.49 -8.39 5.62
CA LEU A 154 -8.69 -7.48 6.73
C LEU A 154 -10.17 -7.15 6.87
N ARG A 155 -10.57 -6.85 8.11
CA ARG A 155 -11.89 -6.32 8.41
C ARG A 155 -11.79 -5.12 9.34
N ILE A 156 -12.50 -4.04 9.04
CA ILE A 156 -12.67 -2.87 9.90
C ILE A 156 -13.98 -3.04 10.69
N PRO A 157 -13.94 -3.46 11.97
CA PRO A 157 -15.14 -3.80 12.71
C PRO A 157 -15.88 -2.59 13.29
N LYS A 158 -15.15 -1.50 13.55
CA LYS A 158 -15.64 -0.34 14.29
C LYS A 158 -15.06 0.95 13.74
N ILE A 159 -15.82 2.01 13.88
CA ILE A 159 -15.44 3.39 13.56
C ILE A 159 -15.53 4.26 14.82
N LYS A 160 -14.97 5.46 14.75
CA LYS A 160 -15.15 6.50 15.77
C LYS A 160 -16.65 6.78 15.99
N GLY A 161 -17.10 6.69 17.24
CA GLY A 161 -18.42 7.16 17.67
C GLY A 161 -18.36 8.58 18.23
N GLY A 162 -19.51 9.24 18.29
CA GLY A 162 -19.67 10.55 18.94
C GLY A 162 -19.52 11.76 18.01
N ASP A 163 -19.58 12.96 18.61
CA ASP A 163 -19.39 14.22 17.90
C ASP A 163 -17.96 14.31 17.34
N ARG A 164 -17.85 14.62 16.05
CA ARG A 164 -16.59 14.54 15.27
C ARG A 164 -15.58 15.63 15.65
N THR A 165 -15.91 16.46 16.64
CA THR A 165 -15.11 17.57 17.17
C THR A 165 -14.05 17.12 18.18
N GLU A 166 -14.18 15.93 18.78
CA GLU A 166 -13.15 15.39 19.68
C GLU A 166 -12.01 14.72 18.90
N PHE A 167 -10.77 15.16 19.14
CA PHE A 167 -9.57 14.60 18.50
C PHE A 167 -9.32 13.14 18.92
N TYR A 168 -9.71 12.79 20.16
CA TYR A 168 -9.57 11.45 20.76
C TYR A 168 -10.93 10.93 21.27
N PRO A 169 -11.79 10.44 20.37
CA PRO A 169 -13.09 9.90 20.72
C PRO A 169 -12.93 8.70 21.66
N LYS A 170 -13.62 8.72 22.79
CA LYS A 170 -13.56 7.60 23.74
C LYS A 170 -14.44 6.41 23.34
N THR A 171 -15.40 6.60 22.43
CA THR A 171 -16.36 5.57 22.06
C THR A 171 -16.14 5.05 20.63
N ARG A 172 -16.15 3.72 20.48
CA ARG A 172 -16.10 3.03 19.19
C ARG A 172 -17.46 2.39 18.92
N VAL A 173 -18.01 2.60 17.73
CA VAL A 173 -19.32 2.05 17.33
C VAL A 173 -19.16 1.14 16.13
N SER A 174 -20.07 0.17 16.00
CA SER A 174 -20.15 -0.66 14.78
C SER A 174 -20.39 0.23 13.57
N VAL A 175 -19.86 -0.18 12.42
CA VAL A 175 -20.10 0.51 11.15
C VAL A 175 -21.61 0.57 10.88
N PRO A 176 -22.23 1.76 10.76
CA PRO A 176 -23.65 1.87 10.41
C PRO A 176 -23.93 1.36 9.01
N LYS A 177 -25.18 1.02 8.73
CA LYS A 177 -25.61 0.74 7.35
C LYS A 177 -25.47 2.01 6.52
N GLY A 178 -25.08 1.85 5.26
CA GLY A 178 -25.00 2.99 4.35
C GLY A 178 -24.06 2.76 3.18
N ARG A 179 -23.89 3.82 2.40
CA ARG A 179 -22.94 3.88 1.30
C ARG A 179 -21.67 4.55 1.77
N TYR A 180 -20.54 3.95 1.40
CA TYR A 180 -19.22 4.43 1.77
C TYR A 180 -18.31 4.49 0.55
N THR A 181 -17.34 5.41 0.58
CA THR A 181 -16.21 5.43 -0.35
C THR A 181 -14.96 5.04 0.42
N PHE A 182 -14.30 3.96 -0.01
CA PHE A 182 -13.08 3.44 0.58
C PHE A 182 -11.89 3.73 -0.33
N GLN A 183 -10.81 4.27 0.21
CA GLN A 183 -9.57 4.52 -0.50
C GLN A 183 -8.39 3.98 0.30
N LEU A 184 -7.49 3.25 -0.39
CA LEU A 184 -6.31 2.65 0.22
C LEU A 184 -5.04 3.34 -0.30
N PHE A 185 -4.19 3.73 0.64
CA PHE A 185 -2.84 4.21 0.37
C PHE A 185 -1.86 3.19 0.95
N LEU A 186 -0.93 2.72 0.13
CA LEU A 186 0.04 1.71 0.53
C LEU A 186 1.43 2.16 0.15
N THR A 187 2.35 2.19 1.12
CA THR A 187 3.78 2.38 0.82
C THR A 187 4.48 1.03 0.85
N LEU A 188 5.01 0.61 -0.29
CA LEU A 188 5.86 -0.57 -0.41
C LEU A 188 7.31 -0.18 -0.19
N VAL A 189 8.02 -0.98 0.61
CA VAL A 189 9.46 -0.84 0.78
C VAL A 189 10.07 -2.21 0.62
N GLU A 190 10.80 -2.41 -0.48
CA GLU A 190 11.53 -3.64 -0.76
C GLU A 190 12.87 -3.65 -0.01
N MET A 191 13.31 -4.83 0.42
CA MET A 191 14.65 -5.09 0.95
C MET A 191 15.45 -5.83 -0.12
N LYS A 192 16.45 -5.17 -0.69
CA LYS A 192 17.36 -5.76 -1.68
C LYS A 192 18.69 -6.08 -0.99
N ASN A 193 19.06 -7.35 -0.91
CA ASN A 193 20.32 -7.81 -0.29
C ASN A 193 20.57 -7.27 1.14
N GLY A 194 19.52 -7.18 1.95
CA GLY A 194 19.61 -6.65 3.32
C GLY A 194 19.67 -5.11 3.42
N VAL A 195 19.66 -4.40 2.29
CA VAL A 195 19.58 -2.94 2.23
C VAL A 195 18.15 -2.51 1.93
N LYS A 196 17.69 -1.44 2.61
CA LYS A 196 16.39 -0.82 2.34
C LYS A 196 16.41 -0.22 0.94
N GLY A 197 15.57 -0.73 0.04
CA GLY A 197 15.34 -0.18 -1.28
C GLY A 197 14.51 1.11 -1.23
N SER A 198 14.27 1.68 -2.41
CA SER A 198 13.37 2.82 -2.57
C SER A 198 11.95 2.49 -2.09
N SER A 199 11.31 3.45 -1.43
CA SER A 199 9.89 3.36 -1.10
C SER A 199 9.05 3.73 -2.31
N GLU A 200 7.99 2.99 -2.54
CA GLU A 200 7.00 3.26 -3.57
C GLU A 200 5.63 3.46 -2.93
N SER A 201 5.08 4.67 -3.04
CA SER A 201 3.76 4.99 -2.53
C SER A 201 2.72 4.78 -3.62
N LEU A 202 1.79 3.87 -3.36
CA LEU A 202 0.69 3.49 -4.24
C LEU A 202 -0.61 4.06 -3.68
N ASN A 203 -1.30 4.84 -4.49
CA ASN A 203 -2.65 5.31 -4.20
C ASN A 203 -3.63 4.51 -5.06
N LEU A 204 -4.42 3.65 -4.42
CA LEU A 204 -5.39 2.83 -5.13
C LEU A 204 -6.68 3.64 -5.35
N PRO A 205 -7.27 3.58 -6.55
CA PRO A 205 -8.56 4.18 -6.85
C PRO A 205 -9.61 3.91 -5.78
N PRO A 206 -10.42 4.93 -5.43
CA PRO A 206 -11.49 4.76 -4.46
C PRO A 206 -12.54 3.77 -4.97
N VAL A 207 -13.12 3.01 -4.04
CA VAL A 207 -14.19 2.05 -4.29
C VAL A 207 -15.42 2.42 -3.46
N THR A 208 -16.57 2.53 -4.13
CA THR A 208 -17.85 2.73 -3.45
C THR A 208 -18.43 1.39 -3.01
N ILE A 209 -18.84 1.31 -1.75
CA ILE A 209 -19.37 0.12 -1.08
C ILE A 209 -20.76 0.45 -0.54
N SER A 210 -21.68 -0.49 -0.70
CA SER A 210 -22.97 -0.53 -0.01
C SER A 210 -22.87 -1.53 1.14
N TYR A 211 -22.93 -1.06 2.39
CA TYR A 211 -22.79 -1.88 3.59
C TYR A 211 -24.13 -2.04 4.32
N GLY A 212 -24.53 -3.30 4.55
CA GLY A 212 -25.71 -3.67 5.32
C GLY A 212 -27.06 -3.54 4.60
N ASN A 213 -27.03 -3.32 3.28
CA ASN A 213 -28.19 -3.36 2.38
C ASN A 213 -28.42 -4.76 1.81
#